data_AF-A0A1F3DN61-F1
#
_entry.id   AF-A0A1F3DN61-F1
#
_cell.length_a   1.000
_cell.length_b   1.000
_cell.length_c   1.000
_cell.angle_alpha   90.00
_cell.angle_beta   90.00
_cell.angle_gamma   90.00
#
_symmetry.space_group_name_H-M   'P 1'
#
loop_
_entity.id
_entity.type
_entity.pdbx_description
1 polymer ?
#
loop_
_entity_poly.entity_id
_entity_poly.type
_entity_poly.pdbx_seq_one_letter_code
_entity_poly.pdbx_strand_id
1 'polypeptide(L)' 'MNTITVKNELNAYLPLLSAHQQELVLDMVKNILHIDTKGKRISIEQYNAEIELAVKEVREGKTTSHKDVIKQTAKWLKRK' A
#
# COMPACT_ATOMS: atom_id res chain seq x y z
N MET A 1 -22.35 -10.66 22.95
CA MET A 1 -21.73 -11.93 22.50
C MET A 1 -20.38 -12.07 23.17
N ASN A 2 -20.07 -13.23 23.74
CA ASN A 2 -18.82 -13.47 24.46
C ASN A 2 -17.69 -13.76 23.47
N THR A 3 -16.57 -13.04 23.55
CA THR A 3 -15.42 -13.17 22.64
C THR A 3 -14.80 -14.56 22.66
N ILE A 4 -14.88 -15.24 23.81
CA ILE A 4 -14.40 -16.63 23.99
C ILE A 4 -15.23 -17.60 23.14
N THR A 5 -16.55 -17.39 23.07
CA THR A 5 -17.46 -18.24 22.28
C THR A 5 -17.20 -18.10 20.78
N VAL A 6 -17.03 -16.87 20.30
CA VAL A 6 -16.74 -16.59 18.88
C VAL A 6 -15.41 -17.20 18.44
N LYS A 7 -14.37 -17.14 19.29
CA LYS A 7 -13.06 -17.75 18.99
C LYS A 7 -13.16 -19.27 18.88
N ASN A 8 -13.91 -19.91 19.76
CA ASN A 8 -14.06 -21.37 19.76
C ASN A 8 -14.85 -21.84 18.54
N GLU A 9 -15.91 -21.14 18.16
CA GLU A 9 -16.67 -21.43 16.95
C GLU A 9 -15.81 -21.26 15.69
N LEU A 10 -15.06 -20.16 15.58
CA LEU A 10 -14.17 -19.93 14.44
C LEU A 10 -13.12 -21.03 14.30
N ASN A 11 -12.49 -21.45 15.41
CA ASN A 11 -11.51 -22.54 15.41
C ASN A 11 -12.12 -23.90 15.04
N ALA A 12 -13.40 -24.12 15.33
CA ALA A 12 -14.10 -25.35 14.95
C ALA A 12 -14.46 -25.37 13.46
N TYR A 13 -14.82 -24.23 12.88
CA TYR A 13 -15.26 -24.13 11.49
C TYR A 13 -14.12 -23.96 10.49
N LEU A 14 -13.03 -23.27 10.85
CA LEU A 14 -11.89 -23.04 9.94
C LEU A 14 -11.32 -24.32 9.31
N PRO A 15 -11.10 -25.43 10.04
CA PRO A 15 -10.59 -26.67 9.46
C PRO A 15 -11.57 -27.39 8.54
N LEU A 16 -12.88 -27.08 8.64
CA LEU A 16 -13.93 -27.69 7.80
C LEU A 16 -14.01 -27.03 6.42
N LEU A 17 -13.38 -25.86 6.25
CA LEU A 17 -13.31 -25.16 4.98
C LEU A 17 -12.27 -25.79 4.06
N SER A 18 -12.53 -25.77 2.76
CA SER A 18 -11.50 -26.08 1.76
C SER A 18 -10.36 -25.06 1.80
N ALA A 19 -9.18 -25.44 1.30
CA ALA A 19 -8.01 -24.55 1.25
C ALA A 19 -8.32 -23.18 0.60
N HIS A 20 -9.11 -23.17 -0.48
CA HIS A 20 -9.52 -21.93 -1.15
C HIS A 20 -10.42 -21.05 -0.28
N GLN A 21 -11.35 -21.65 0.47
CA GLN A 21 -12.22 -20.91 1.38
C GLN A 21 -11.47 -20.36 2.60
N GLN A 22 -10.48 -21.12 3.11
CA GLN A 22 -9.61 -20.63 4.19
C GLN A 22 -8.80 -19.41 3.73
N GLU A 23 -8.30 -19.43 2.50
CA GLU A 23 -7.58 -18.31 1.88
C GLU A 23 -8.46 -17.07 1.73
N LEU A 24 -9.69 -17.22 1.25
CA LEU A 24 -10.66 -16.12 1.15
C LEU A 24 -10.98 -15.49 2.51
N VAL A 25 -11.21 -16.30 3.54
CA VAL A 25 -11.46 -15.80 4.90
C VAL A 25 -10.23 -15.05 5.43
N LEU A 26 -9.03 -15.59 5.18
CA LEU A 26 -7.79 -14.94 5.59
C LEU A 26 -7.60 -13.57 4.90
N ASP A 27 -7.93 -13.47 3.62
CA ASP A 27 -7.83 -12.21 2.87
C ASP A 27 -8.88 -11.18 3.30
N MET A 28 -10.09 -11.61 3.65
CA MET A 28 -11.09 -10.73 4.27
C MET A 28 -10.59 -10.19 5.62
N VAL A 29 -10.01 -11.05 6.46
CA VAL A 29 -9.44 -10.64 7.75
C VAL A 29 -8.28 -9.65 7.56
N LYS A 30 -7.38 -9.89 6.60
CA LYS A 30 -6.31 -8.94 6.25
C LYS A 30 -6.85 -7.58 5.81
N ASN A 31 -7.91 -7.56 4.99
CA ASN A 31 -8.54 -6.33 4.53
C ASN A 31 -9.20 -5.54 5.67
N ILE A 32 -9.88 -6.22 6.60
CA ILE A 32 -10.53 -5.56 7.76
C ILE A 32 -9.48 -4.99 8.71
N LEU A 33 -8.44 -5.77 9.00
CA LEU A 33 -7.41 -5.38 9.96
C LEU A 33 -6.37 -4.41 9.39
N HIS A 34 -6.49 -4.04 8.11
CA HIS A 34 -5.49 -3.23 7.39
C HIS A 34 -4.07 -3.72 7.69
N ILE A 35 -3.86 -5.05 7.72
CA ILE A 35 -2.53 -5.63 7.97
C ILE A 35 -1.72 -5.39 6.70
N ASP A 36 -1.09 -4.22 6.71
CA ASP A 36 -0.45 -3.59 5.57
C ASP A 36 0.88 -4.29 5.30
N THR A 37 0.84 -5.35 4.49
CA THR A 37 2.05 -6.08 4.07
C THR A 37 2.72 -5.46 2.84
N LYS A 38 2.15 -4.39 2.26
CA LYS A 38 2.67 -3.76 1.04
C LYS A 38 2.56 -2.24 1.13
N GLY A 39 3.69 -1.61 1.47
CA GLY A 39 4.01 -0.21 1.20
C GLY A 39 2.89 0.79 1.48
N LYS A 40 2.88 1.34 2.71
CA LYS A 40 1.98 2.41 3.15
C LYS A 40 1.68 3.38 2.01
N ARG A 41 0.42 3.40 1.57
CA ARG A 41 -0.07 4.49 0.72
C ARG A 41 0.07 5.79 1.53
N ILE A 42 0.59 6.84 0.91
CA ILE A 42 0.65 8.16 1.52
C ILE A 42 -0.77 8.64 1.83
N SER A 43 -0.92 9.44 2.90
CA SER A 43 -2.23 10.01 3.24
C SER A 43 -2.66 11.04 2.20
N ILE A 44 -3.95 11.38 2.16
CA ILE A 44 -4.48 12.39 1.23
C ILE A 44 -3.81 13.75 1.50
N GLU A 45 -3.54 14.07 2.76
CA GLU A 45 -2.84 15.29 3.17
C GLU A 45 -1.41 15.32 2.65
N GLN A 46 -0.69 14.19 2.74
CA GLN A 46 0.67 14.07 2.19
C GLN A 46 0.68 14.23 0.67
N TYR A 47 -0.24 13.56 -0.03
CA TYR A 47 -0.40 13.68 -1.47
C TYR A 47 -0.66 15.14 -1.90
N ASN A 48 -1.59 15.82 -1.24
CA ASN A 48 -1.91 17.21 -1.56
C ASN A 48 -0.72 18.15 -1.31
N ALA A 49 0.02 17.94 -0.22
CA ALA A 49 1.22 18.70 0.09
C ALA A 49 2.33 18.51 -0.98
N GLU A 50 2.52 17.29 -1.48
CA GLU A 50 3.46 17.01 -2.57
C GLU A 50 3.07 17.71 -3.87
N ILE A 51 1.77 17.73 -4.21
CA ILE A 51 1.27 18.44 -5.40
C ILE A 51 1.47 19.95 -5.28
N GLU A 52 1.14 20.55 -4.12
CA GLU A 52 1.34 21.99 -3.89
C GLU A 52 2.81 22.38 -3.99
N LEU A 53 3.70 21.56 -3.43
CA LEU A 53 5.14 21.76 -3.53
C LEU A 53 5.62 21.70 -4.98
N ALA A 54 5.21 20.68 -5.74
CA ALA A 54 5.59 20.54 -7.15
C ALA A 54 5.11 21.73 -8.00
N VAL A 55 3.87 22.20 -7.77
CA VAL A 55 3.33 23.38 -8.45
C VAL A 55 4.14 24.63 -8.10
N LYS A 56 4.56 24.78 -6.84
CA LYS A 56 5.41 25.90 -6.40
C LYS A 56 6.78 25.87 -7.08
N GLU A 57 7.43 24.71 -7.16
CA GLU A 57 8.74 24.57 -7.81
C GLU A 57 8.69 24.93 -9.30
N VAL A 58 7.63 24.51 -10.00
CA VAL A 58 7.39 24.89 -11.40
C VAL A 58 7.22 26.40 -11.54
N ARG A 59 6.46 27.04 -10.65
CA ARG A 59 6.29 28.51 -10.63
C ARG A 59 7.60 29.25 -10.37
N GLU A 60 8.48 28.69 -9.53
CA GLU A 60 9.82 29.23 -9.25
C GLU A 60 10.83 28.95 -10.38
N GLY A 61 10.41 28.31 -11.48
CA GLY A 61 11.27 27.99 -12.62
C GLY A 61 12.24 26.83 -12.35
N LYS A 62 12.07 26.09 -11.24
CA LYS A 62 12.87 24.91 -10.89
C LYS A 62 12.41 23.70 -11.71
N THR A 63 12.66 23.77 -13.02
CA THR A 63 12.33 22.71 -13.96
C THR A 63 13.60 21.95 -14.37
N THR A 64 13.46 20.65 -14.61
CA THR A 64 14.55 19.83 -15.14
C THR A 64 14.30 19.57 -16.62
N SER A 65 15.31 19.76 -17.45
CA SER A 65 15.17 19.48 -18.88
C SER A 65 14.96 17.98 -19.13
N HIS A 66 14.20 17.65 -20.17
CA HIS A 66 13.95 16.24 -20.52
C HIS A 66 15.25 15.44 -20.71
N LYS A 67 16.27 16.07 -21.29
CA LYS A 67 17.60 15.47 -21.48
C LYS A 67 18.29 15.12 -20.16
N ASP A 68 18.17 15.98 -19.15
CA ASP A 68 18.74 15.74 -17.83
C ASP A 68 17.99 14.64 -17.07
N VAL A 69 16.66 14.58 -17.23
CA VAL A 69 15.85 13.48 -16.69
C VAL A 69 16.30 12.15 -17.29
N ILE A 70 16.45 12.05 -18.61
CA ILE A 70 16.93 10.81 -19.27
C ILE A 70 18.29 10.38 -18.70
N LYS A 71 19.22 11.33 -18.51
CA LYS A 71 20.55 11.06 -17.97
C LYS A 71 20.49 10.54 -16.52
N GLN A 72 19.60 11.08 -15.69
CA GLN A 72 19.41 10.63 -14.31
C GLN A 72 18.76 9.23 -14.25
N THR A 73 17.71 9.00 -15.04
CA THR A 73 17.03 7.70 -15.13
C THR A 73 17.98 6.59 -15.60
N ALA A 74 18.82 6.88 -16.60
CA ALA A 74 19.83 5.93 -17.08
C ALA A 74 20.85 5.56 -15.99
N LYS A 75 21.22 6.49 -15.09
CA LYS A 75 22.10 6.19 -13.94
C LYS A 75 21.43 5.27 -12.92
N TRP A 76 20.13 5.44 -12.69
CA TRP A 76 19.37 4.60 -11.76
C TRP A 76 19.24 3.17 -12.28
N LEU A 77 18.97 3.01 -13.58
CA LEU A 77 18.86 1.69 -14.21
C LEU A 77 20.18 0.91 -14.21
N LYS A 78 21.33 1.59 -14.25
CA LYS A 78 22.66 0.96 -14.16
C LYS A 78 23.10 0.58 -12.74
N ARG A 79 22.37 1.04 -11.71
CA ARG A 79 22.67 0.79 -10.29
C ARG A 79 21.90 -0.40 -9.71
N LYS A 80 21.06 -1.05 -10.51
CA LYS A 80 20.26 -2.21 -10.15
C LYS A 80 20.90 -3.48 -10.71
#